data_AF-A0A957DMA3-F1
#
_entry.id   AF-A0A957DMA3-F1
#
_cell.length_a   1.000
_cell.length_b   1.000
_cell.length_c   1.000
_cell.angle_alpha   90.00
_cell.angle_beta   90.00
_cell.angle_gamma   90.00
#
_symmetry.space_group_name_H-M   'P 1'
#
loop_
_entity.id
_entity.type
_entity.pdbx_description
1 polymer ?
#
loop_
_entity_poly.entity_id
_entity_poly.type
_entity_poly.pdbx_seq_one_letter_code
_entity_poly.pdbx_strand_id
1 'polypeptide(L)'
;MLPSIEHVQFDENKERLKVVLPVKKHWVYLALYSIMLVIWVGMFAFGLVFTWQTAFSGERFAFVFTVMLLGLLYLLFVLGQIVWRQWQHYAANREILFIHEQMLIVRRPVSLFGITTAYDRAHVTPFYFSEKHNSPAFDYGHQHVYFGQDLPIDPAGRLIGYLNARYFPHYDEEDE
;
A
#
# COMPACT_ATOMS: atom_id res chain seq x y z
N MET A 1 -13.53 4.39 -26.93
CA MET A 1 -13.81 5.59 -26.10
C MET A 1 -13.66 5.20 -24.65
N LEU A 2 -13.00 6.01 -23.82
CA LEU A 2 -12.84 5.72 -22.39
C LEU A 2 -14.20 5.90 -21.68
N PRO A 3 -14.62 4.96 -20.81
CA PRO A 3 -15.86 5.12 -20.07
C PRO A 3 -15.71 6.25 -19.03
N SER A 4 -16.68 7.16 -18.99
CA SER A 4 -16.80 8.10 -17.88
C SER A 4 -17.44 7.38 -16.70
N ILE A 5 -16.62 6.89 -15.77
CA ILE A 5 -17.08 6.27 -14.53
C ILE A 5 -16.98 7.32 -13.42
N GLU A 6 -18.05 7.44 -12.63
CA GLU A 6 -18.14 8.45 -11.58
C GLU A 6 -16.97 8.32 -10.59
N HIS A 7 -16.30 9.45 -10.33
CA HIS A 7 -15.10 9.57 -9.50
C HIS A 7 -13.83 8.82 -9.97
N VAL A 8 -13.85 8.11 -11.11
CA VAL A 8 -12.65 7.46 -11.68
C VAL A 8 -12.10 8.31 -12.82
N GLN A 9 -10.81 8.65 -12.76
CA GLN A 9 -10.16 9.36 -13.87
C GLN A 9 -9.31 8.39 -14.68
N PHE A 10 -9.59 8.32 -15.98
CA PHE A 10 -8.78 7.59 -16.95
C PHE A 10 -7.88 8.57 -17.70
N ASP A 11 -6.58 8.29 -17.71
CA ASP A 11 -5.57 9.01 -18.48
C ASP A 11 -4.84 7.98 -19.34
N GLU A 12 -5.18 7.97 -20.63
CA GLU A 12 -4.65 7.03 -21.61
C GLU A 12 -3.50 7.70 -22.36
N ASN A 13 -2.32 7.12 -22.23
CA ASN A 13 -1.17 7.46 -23.05
C ASN A 13 -0.83 6.26 -23.95
N LYS A 14 -0.14 6.48 -25.07
CA LYS A 14 0.09 5.46 -26.12
C LYS A 14 0.71 4.15 -25.62
N GLU A 15 1.37 4.17 -24.46
CA GLU A 15 2.05 3.02 -23.85
C GLU A 15 1.41 2.54 -22.53
N ARG A 16 0.46 3.28 -21.94
CA ARG A 16 -0.08 2.96 -20.61
C ARG A 16 -1.47 3.50 -20.36
N LEU A 17 -2.27 2.72 -19.65
CA LEU A 17 -3.52 3.19 -19.04
C LEU A 17 -3.25 3.56 -17.59
N LYS A 18 -3.60 4.79 -17.20
CA LYS A 18 -3.58 5.24 -15.82
C LYS A 18 -5.01 5.42 -15.33
N VAL A 19 -5.37 4.68 -14.30
CA VAL A 19 -6.68 4.77 -13.62
C VAL A 19 -6.44 5.38 -12.25
N VAL A 20 -7.09 6.52 -11.96
CA VAL A 20 -7.03 7.16 -10.64
C VAL A 20 -8.35 6.91 -9.92
N LEU A 21 -8.25 6.31 -8.75
CA LEU A 21 -9.37 5.93 -7.90
C LEU A 21 -9.33 6.74 -6.60
N PRO A 22 -10.46 7.30 -6.14
CA PRO A 22 -10.55 7.98 -4.87
C PRO A 22 -10.47 6.95 -3.74
N VAL A 23 -9.77 7.31 -2.67
CA VAL A 23 -9.77 6.55 -1.41
C VAL A 23 -10.33 7.46 -0.34
N LYS A 24 -11.32 6.98 0.43
CA LYS A 24 -11.85 7.71 1.57
C LYS A 24 -10.84 7.66 2.70
N LYS A 25 -10.61 8.82 3.30
CA LYS A 25 -9.76 8.91 4.48
C LYS A 25 -10.47 8.32 5.68
N HIS A 26 -9.91 7.26 6.23
CA HIS A 26 -10.24 6.83 7.58
C HIS A 26 -9.46 7.66 8.60
N TRP A 27 -9.99 8.86 8.92
CA TRP A 27 -9.34 9.83 9.80
C TRP A 27 -8.97 9.28 11.17
N VAL A 28 -9.78 8.36 11.73
CA VAL A 28 -9.51 7.71 13.02
C VAL A 28 -8.23 6.87 12.95
N TYR A 29 -8.11 6.00 11.95
CA TYR A 29 -6.91 5.18 11.77
C TYR A 29 -5.70 6.04 11.44
N LEU A 30 -5.86 7.06 10.59
CA LEU A 30 -4.79 8.00 10.28
C LEU A 30 -4.26 8.70 11.54
N ALA A 31 -5.16 9.19 12.41
CA ALA A 31 -4.79 9.83 13.66
C ALA A 31 -4.07 8.86 14.60
N LEU A 32 -4.61 7.64 14.76
CA LEU A 32 -4.02 6.60 15.59
C LEU A 32 -2.59 6.26 15.15
N TYR A 33 -2.41 5.95 13.86
CA TYR A 33 -1.10 5.64 13.31
C TYR A 33 -0.14 6.83 13.33
N SER A 34 -0.66 8.06 13.22
CA SER A 34 0.18 9.27 13.36
C SER A 34 0.73 9.41 14.78
N ILE A 35 -0.10 9.19 15.80
CA ILE A 35 0.33 9.21 17.21
C ILE A 35 1.36 8.09 17.46
N MET A 36 1.08 6.87 16.99
CA MET A 36 2.02 5.75 17.12
C MET A 36 3.36 6.05 16.45
N LEU A 37 3.35 6.69 15.28
CA LEU A 37 4.55 7.07 14.54
C LEU A 37 5.37 8.12 15.30
N VAL A 38 4.72 9.13 15.89
CA VAL A 38 5.40 10.14 16.73
C VAL A 38 6.02 9.50 17.98
N ILE A 39 5.26 8.63 18.68
CA ILE A 39 5.77 7.90 19.84
C ILE A 39 6.97 7.04 19.43
N TRP A 40 6.87 6.32 18.32
CA TRP A 40 7.95 5.48 17.81
C TRP A 40 9.21 6.30 17.50
N VAL A 41 9.09 7.43 16.78
CA VAL A 41 10.24 8.31 16.51
C VAL A 41 10.87 8.80 17.81
N GLY A 42 10.06 9.22 18.78
CA GLY A 42 10.53 9.68 20.09
C GLY A 42 11.27 8.59 20.86
N MET A 43 10.70 7.39 20.95
CA MET A 43 11.33 6.24 21.60
C MET A 43 12.62 5.81 20.90
N PHE A 44 12.64 5.83 19.56
CA PHE A 44 13.81 5.44 18.79
C PHE A 44 14.96 6.45 18.97
N ALA A 45 14.67 7.75 18.89
CA ALA A 45 15.65 8.81 19.13
C ALA A 45 16.19 8.77 20.58
N PHE A 46 15.30 8.61 21.56
CA PHE A 46 15.70 8.46 22.96
C PHE A 46 16.58 7.21 23.16
N GLY A 47 16.17 6.07 22.60
CA GLY A 47 16.93 4.82 22.66
C GLY A 47 18.31 4.93 22.04
N LEU A 48 18.47 5.66 20.93
CA LEU A 48 19.78 5.93 20.33
C LEU A 48 20.68 6.76 21.26
N VAL A 49 20.15 7.86 21.82
CA VAL A 49 20.91 8.71 22.75
C VAL A 49 21.30 7.93 24.00
N PHE A 50 20.36 7.16 24.56
CA PHE A 50 20.60 6.34 25.74
C PHE A 50 21.67 5.27 25.47
N THR A 51 21.59 4.57 24.33
CA THR A 51 22.58 3.56 23.93
C THR A 51 23.96 4.17 23.76
N TRP A 52 24.04 5.36 23.17
CA TRP A 52 25.29 6.11 23.03
C TRP A 52 25.89 6.45 24.41
N GLN A 53 25.09 7.02 25.31
CA GLN A 53 25.55 7.35 26.67
C GLN A 53 26.04 6.12 27.42
N THR A 54 25.34 4.99 27.34
CA THR A 54 25.76 3.75 27.99
C THR A 54 27.05 3.18 27.40
N ALA A 55 27.25 3.29 26.08
CA ALA A 55 28.48 2.81 25.44
C ALA A 55 29.74 3.54 25.95
N PHE A 56 29.60 4.81 26.34
CA PHE A 56 30.70 5.65 26.83
C PHE A 56 30.74 5.82 28.36
N SER A 57 29.89 5.12 29.11
CA SER A 57 29.80 5.29 30.58
C SER A 57 31.01 4.72 31.36
N GLY A 58 31.84 3.89 30.72
CA GLY A 58 33.00 3.26 31.36
C GLY A 58 32.66 2.16 32.36
N GLU A 59 31.39 1.76 32.45
CA GLU A 59 30.96 0.70 33.37
C GLU A 59 31.41 -0.69 32.92
N ARG A 60 31.67 -1.57 33.89
CA ARG A 60 32.23 -2.91 33.66
C ARG A 60 31.35 -3.81 32.77
N PHE A 61 30.05 -3.56 32.73
CA PHE A 61 29.06 -4.29 31.91
C PHE A 61 28.50 -3.45 30.75
N ALA A 62 29.03 -2.25 30.50
CA ALA A 62 28.54 -1.33 29.46
C ALA A 62 28.44 -2.03 28.09
N PHE A 63 29.44 -2.82 27.71
CA PHE A 63 29.46 -3.53 26.45
C PHE A 63 28.26 -4.48 26.26
N VAL A 64 27.99 -5.35 27.24
CA VAL A 64 26.88 -6.32 27.16
C VAL A 64 25.55 -5.60 27.11
N PHE A 65 25.40 -4.54 27.91
CA PHE A 65 24.18 -3.75 27.95
C PHE A 65 23.95 -2.99 26.64
N THR A 66 24.99 -2.41 26.04
CA THR A 66 24.92 -1.78 24.71
C THR A 66 24.49 -2.76 23.64
N VAL A 67 25.04 -3.98 23.62
CA VAL A 67 24.62 -5.02 22.65
C VAL A 67 23.14 -5.36 22.82
N MET A 68 22.68 -5.50 24.07
CA MET A 68 21.26 -5.75 24.36
C MET A 68 20.37 -4.59 23.89
N LEU A 69 20.78 -3.34 24.12
CA LEU A 69 20.07 -2.15 23.66
C LEU A 69 20.03 -2.05 22.13
N LEU A 70 21.10 -2.41 21.43
CA LEU A 70 21.12 -2.48 19.97
C LEU A 70 20.12 -3.52 19.45
N GLY A 71 20.01 -4.68 20.11
CA GLY A 71 18.98 -5.68 19.79
C GLY A 71 17.57 -5.15 19.98
N LEU A 72 17.31 -4.43 21.09
CA LEU A 72 16.03 -3.78 21.35
C LEU A 72 15.72 -2.68 20.32
N LEU A 73 16.71 -1.85 19.97
CA LEU A 73 16.58 -0.82 18.93
C LEU A 73 16.29 -1.43 17.56
N TYR A 74 16.90 -2.56 17.23
CA TYR A 74 16.61 -3.28 16.00
C TYR A 74 15.16 -3.77 15.97
N LEU A 75 14.67 -4.35 17.06
CA LEU A 75 13.27 -4.77 17.17
C LEU A 75 12.33 -3.56 17.04
N LEU A 76 12.64 -2.47 17.73
CA LEU A 76 11.89 -1.22 17.63
C LEU A 76 11.90 -0.67 16.20
N PHE A 77 13.02 -0.76 15.49
CA PHE A 77 13.13 -0.37 14.08
C PHE A 77 12.19 -1.19 13.19
N VAL A 78 12.14 -2.51 13.35
CA VAL A 78 11.24 -3.38 12.60
C VAL A 78 9.78 -3.03 12.85
N LEU A 79 9.39 -2.78 14.11
CA LEU A 79 8.03 -2.30 14.45
C LEU A 79 7.73 -0.94 13.79
N GLY A 80 8.71 -0.04 13.78
CA GLY A 80 8.62 1.25 13.10
C GLY A 80 8.31 1.14 11.62
N GLN A 81 8.96 0.22 10.93
CA GLN A 81 8.71 -0.05 9.51
C GLN A 81 7.25 -0.47 9.26
N ILE A 82 6.66 -1.26 10.16
CA ILE A 82 5.26 -1.67 10.06
C ILE A 82 4.34 -0.47 10.27
N VAL A 83 4.54 0.30 11.35
CA VAL A 83 3.73 1.49 11.66
C VAL A 83 3.83 2.52 10.53
N TRP A 84 5.02 2.72 9.99
CA TRP A 84 5.27 3.62 8.86
C TRP A 84 4.49 3.19 7.61
N ARG A 85 4.55 1.91 7.24
CA ARG A 85 3.80 1.37 6.08
C ARG A 85 2.29 1.51 6.28
N GLN A 86 1.77 1.22 7.47
CA GLN A 86 0.35 1.37 7.78
C GLN A 86 -0.07 2.84 7.74
N TRP A 87 0.73 3.74 8.32
CA TRP A 87 0.48 5.17 8.25
C TRP A 87 0.40 5.67 6.81
N GLN A 88 1.34 5.27 5.95
CA GLN A 88 1.33 5.62 4.52
C GLN A 88 0.09 5.08 3.80
N HIS A 89 -0.37 3.87 4.14
CA HIS A 89 -1.58 3.30 3.56
C HIS A 89 -2.81 4.17 3.88
N TYR A 90 -3.00 4.57 5.14
CA TYR A 90 -4.13 5.41 5.55
C TYR A 90 -3.96 6.91 5.23
N ALA A 91 -2.74 7.37 4.97
CA ALA A 91 -2.45 8.74 4.57
C ALA A 91 -2.66 8.98 3.06
N ALA A 92 -2.80 7.92 2.26
CA ALA A 92 -3.03 8.03 0.83
C ALA A 92 -4.48 8.47 0.55
N ASN A 93 -4.65 9.48 -0.31
CA ASN A 93 -5.98 10.03 -0.65
C ASN A 93 -6.53 9.47 -1.97
N ARG A 94 -5.69 8.74 -2.69
CA ARG A 94 -5.98 8.21 -4.01
C ARG A 94 -5.12 6.98 -4.24
N GLU A 95 -5.66 6.06 -5.02
CA GLU A 95 -4.95 4.95 -5.62
C GLU A 95 -4.80 5.22 -7.10
N ILE A 96 -3.64 4.90 -7.65
CA ILE A 96 -3.35 5.04 -9.06
C ILE A 96 -2.91 3.67 -9.58
N LEU A 97 -3.72 3.09 -10.43
CA LEU A 97 -3.41 1.86 -11.15
C LEU A 97 -2.80 2.25 -12.50
N PHE A 98 -1.55 1.85 -12.73
CA PHE A 98 -0.91 1.96 -14.04
C PHE A 98 -0.83 0.58 -14.67
N ILE A 99 -1.46 0.42 -15.83
CA ILE A 99 -1.43 -0.81 -16.59
C ILE A 99 -0.58 -0.57 -17.84
N HIS A 100 0.55 -1.28 -17.91
CA HIS A 100 1.44 -1.36 -19.07
C HIS A 100 1.27 -2.74 -19.72
N GLU A 101 1.85 -2.92 -20.90
CA GLU A 101 1.77 -4.20 -21.63
C GLU A 101 2.34 -5.39 -20.85
N GLN A 102 3.39 -5.17 -20.05
CA GLN A 102 4.08 -6.21 -19.29
C GLN A 102 3.87 -6.13 -17.78
N MET A 103 3.47 -4.96 -17.25
CA MET A 103 3.43 -4.73 -15.81
C MET A 103 2.19 -3.96 -15.36
N LEU A 104 1.70 -4.33 -14.19
CA LEU A 104 0.63 -3.66 -13.49
C LEU A 104 1.19 -3.05 -12.21
N ILE A 105 1.05 -1.74 -12.06
CA ILE A 105 1.60 -1.00 -10.93
C ILE A 105 0.46 -0.35 -10.15
N VAL A 106 0.36 -0.67 -8.86
CA VAL A 106 -0.54 0.01 -7.93
C VAL A 106 0.28 1.02 -7.12
N ARG A 107 -0.08 2.30 -7.24
CA ARG A 107 0.60 3.40 -6.55
C ARG A 107 -0.36 4.14 -5.62
N ARG A 108 0.03 4.27 -4.36
CA ARG A 108 -0.64 5.04 -3.30
C ARG A 108 0.21 6.25 -2.94
N PRO A 109 0.08 7.38 -3.65
CA PRO A 109 0.90 8.56 -3.38
C PRO A 109 0.57 9.21 -2.04
N VAL A 110 1.59 9.39 -1.20
CA VAL A 110 1.56 10.21 0.02
C VAL A 110 2.66 11.25 -0.11
N SER A 111 2.33 12.47 -0.57
CA SER A 111 3.32 13.53 -0.86
C SER A 111 4.58 12.98 -1.56
N LEU A 112 5.72 12.87 -0.85
CA LEU A 112 7.01 12.35 -1.33
C LEU A 112 7.29 10.86 -1.06
N PHE A 113 6.51 10.19 -0.21
CA PHE A 113 6.84 8.85 0.33
C PHE A 113 5.81 7.76 -0.03
N GLY A 114 5.03 7.93 -1.09
CA GLY A 114 3.97 6.97 -1.45
C GLY A 114 4.44 5.53 -1.65
N ILE A 115 3.54 4.57 -1.38
CA ILE A 115 3.80 3.15 -1.61
C ILE A 115 3.56 2.85 -3.09
N THR A 116 4.46 2.10 -3.70
CA THR A 116 4.32 1.61 -5.08
C THR A 116 4.60 0.12 -5.09
N THR A 117 3.65 -0.66 -5.59
CA THR A 117 3.81 -2.10 -5.82
C THR A 117 3.65 -2.39 -7.30
N ALA A 118 4.57 -3.16 -7.86
CA ALA A 118 4.55 -3.57 -9.25
C ALA A 118 4.38 -5.09 -9.32
N TYR A 119 3.54 -5.52 -10.26
CA TYR A 119 3.17 -6.91 -10.51
C TYR A 119 3.40 -7.19 -11.99
N ASP A 120 3.97 -8.35 -12.30
CA ASP A 120 4.11 -8.83 -13.67
C ASP A 120 2.74 -9.27 -14.21
N ARG A 121 2.31 -8.70 -15.33
CA ARG A 121 0.98 -8.97 -15.91
C ARG A 121 0.80 -10.43 -16.29
N ALA A 122 1.87 -11.15 -16.62
CA ALA A 122 1.81 -12.57 -16.98
C ALA A 122 1.25 -13.47 -15.86
N HIS A 123 1.30 -13.02 -14.61
CA HIS A 123 0.86 -13.76 -13.43
C HIS A 123 -0.37 -13.14 -12.76
N VAL A 124 -0.95 -12.10 -13.37
CA VAL A 124 -2.14 -11.42 -12.85
C VAL A 124 -3.39 -12.10 -13.41
N THR A 125 -4.29 -12.49 -12.53
CA THR A 125 -5.60 -13.01 -12.93
C THR A 125 -6.52 -11.88 -13.39
N PRO A 126 -7.58 -12.20 -14.15
CA PRO A 126 -8.64 -11.24 -14.47
C PRO A 126 -9.16 -10.53 -13.22
N PHE A 127 -9.54 -9.27 -13.40
CA PHE A 127 -10.04 -8.46 -12.30
C PHE A 127 -11.42 -8.99 -11.87
N TYR A 128 -11.68 -9.02 -10.58
CA TYR A 128 -12.96 -9.47 -10.02
C TYR A 128 -13.39 -8.55 -8.87
N PHE A 129 -14.65 -8.64 -8.48
CA PHE A 129 -15.16 -7.90 -7.33
C PHE A 129 -15.09 -8.79 -6.08
N SER A 130 -14.34 -8.35 -5.06
CA SER A 130 -14.28 -9.08 -3.78
C SER A 130 -15.42 -8.63 -2.88
N GLU A 131 -16.44 -9.47 -2.72
CA GLU A 131 -17.56 -9.20 -1.81
C GLU A 131 -17.09 -9.00 -0.35
N LYS A 132 -16.07 -9.76 0.06
CA LYS A 132 -15.53 -9.72 1.42
C LYS A 132 -14.94 -8.34 1.79
N HIS A 133 -14.32 -7.66 0.84
CA HIS A 133 -13.68 -6.36 1.05
C HIS A 133 -14.41 -5.21 0.36
N ASN A 134 -15.54 -5.51 -0.30
CA ASN A 134 -16.34 -4.58 -1.10
C ASN A 134 -15.49 -3.75 -2.07
N SER A 135 -14.55 -4.40 -2.75
CA SER A 135 -13.53 -3.72 -3.57
C SER A 135 -13.14 -4.54 -4.80
N PRO A 136 -12.80 -3.88 -5.92
CA PRO A 136 -12.06 -4.52 -7.00
C PRO A 136 -10.78 -5.21 -6.52
N ALA A 137 -10.50 -6.37 -7.10
CA ALA A 137 -9.33 -7.17 -6.79
C ALA A 137 -8.79 -7.89 -8.03
N PHE A 138 -7.54 -8.34 -7.92
CA PHE A 138 -6.93 -9.32 -8.82
C PHE A 138 -5.96 -10.17 -8.00
N ASP A 139 -5.67 -11.37 -8.50
CA ASP A 139 -4.71 -12.26 -7.85
C ASP A 139 -3.37 -12.21 -8.56
N TYR A 140 -2.32 -12.25 -7.76
CA TYR A 140 -0.95 -12.42 -8.21
C TYR A 140 -0.37 -13.66 -7.53
N GLY A 141 -0.46 -14.81 -8.20
CA GLY A 141 -0.16 -16.11 -7.59
C GLY A 141 -1.08 -16.41 -6.41
N HIS A 142 -0.54 -16.42 -5.20
CA HIS A 142 -1.31 -16.65 -3.95
C HIS A 142 -1.70 -15.35 -3.23
N GLN A 143 -1.37 -14.19 -3.78
CA GLN A 143 -1.62 -12.89 -3.14
C GLN A 143 -2.83 -12.20 -3.78
N HIS A 144 -3.88 -11.99 -2.98
CA HIS A 144 -5.02 -11.16 -3.36
C HIS A 144 -4.66 -9.68 -3.23
N VAL A 145 -4.76 -8.94 -4.34
CA VAL A 145 -4.46 -7.51 -4.39
C VAL A 145 -5.75 -6.72 -4.54
N TYR A 146 -6.13 -6.01 -3.48
CA TYR A 146 -7.31 -5.15 -3.44
C TYR A 146 -6.97 -3.71 -3.82
N PHE A 147 -7.85 -3.09 -4.61
CA PHE A 147 -7.74 -1.70 -5.04
C PHE A 147 -9.13 -1.05 -5.13
N GLY A 148 -9.20 0.27 -5.03
CA GLY A 148 -10.46 1.00 -5.10
C GLY A 148 -11.44 0.63 -3.99
N GLN A 149 -10.97 0.44 -2.75
CA GLN A 149 -11.78 -0.03 -1.62
C GLN A 149 -13.04 0.80 -1.32
N ASP A 150 -13.07 2.06 -1.76
CA ASP A 150 -14.19 2.97 -1.54
C ASP A 150 -15.04 3.23 -2.79
N LEU A 151 -14.76 2.53 -3.89
CA LEU A 151 -15.60 2.63 -5.08
C LEU A 151 -16.97 2.00 -4.80
N PRO A 152 -18.08 2.67 -5.13
CA PRO A 152 -19.39 2.02 -5.09
C PRO A 152 -19.42 0.82 -6.05
N ILE A 153 -20.29 -0.15 -5.77
CA ILE A 153 -20.38 -1.42 -6.51
C ILE A 153 -20.59 -1.19 -8.01
N ASP A 154 -21.48 -0.27 -8.41
CA ASP A 154 -21.75 -0.03 -9.84
C ASP A 154 -20.54 0.55 -10.60
N PRO A 155 -19.86 1.63 -10.11
CA PRO A 155 -18.57 2.05 -10.65
C PRO A 155 -17.50 0.96 -10.67
N ALA A 156 -17.42 0.14 -9.62
CA ALA A 156 -16.44 -0.93 -9.50
C ALA A 156 -16.66 -2.01 -10.57
N GLY A 157 -17.91 -2.45 -10.76
CA GLY A 157 -18.27 -3.43 -11.79
C GLY A 157 -17.99 -2.91 -13.20
N ARG A 158 -18.33 -1.65 -13.49
CA ARG A 158 -18.02 -1.04 -14.80
C ARG A 158 -16.51 -0.93 -15.04
N LEU A 159 -15.74 -0.62 -14.00
CA LEU A 159 -14.28 -0.56 -14.09
C LEU A 159 -13.71 -1.95 -14.38
N ILE A 160 -14.14 -2.97 -13.62
CA ILE A 160 -13.71 -4.36 -13.81
C ILE A 160 -14.04 -4.84 -15.22
N GLY A 161 -15.29 -4.67 -15.66
CA GLY A 161 -15.72 -5.08 -17.00
C GLY A 161 -14.92 -4.38 -18.11
N TYR A 162 -14.63 -3.08 -17.96
CA TYR A 162 -13.77 -2.36 -18.89
C TYR A 162 -12.33 -2.91 -18.90
N LEU A 163 -11.75 -3.17 -17.73
CA LEU A 163 -10.39 -3.68 -17.60
C LEU A 163 -10.27 -5.11 -18.16
N ASN A 164 -11.23 -5.99 -17.86
CA ASN A 164 -11.25 -7.35 -18.38
C ASN A 164 -11.47 -7.38 -19.89
N ALA A 165 -12.44 -6.64 -20.42
CA ALA A 165 -12.67 -6.56 -21.87
C ALA A 165 -11.42 -6.07 -22.64
N ARG A 166 -10.61 -5.21 -22.02
CA ARG A 166 -9.41 -4.65 -22.64
C ARG A 166 -8.16 -5.53 -22.50
N TYR A 167 -7.95 -6.14 -21.33
CA TYR A 167 -6.69 -6.82 -21.00
C TYR A 167 -6.80 -8.34 -20.86
N PHE A 168 -8.01 -8.85 -20.71
CA PHE A 168 -8.36 -10.26 -20.59
C PHE A 168 -9.55 -10.61 -21.51
N PRO A 169 -9.47 -10.35 -22.84
CA PRO A 169 -10.60 -10.47 -23.75
C PRO A 169 -11.06 -11.92 -24.02
N HIS A 170 -10.27 -12.91 -23.58
CA HIS A 170 -10.59 -14.34 -23.68
C HIS A 170 -11.06 -14.92 -22.34
N TYR A 171 -11.28 -14.07 -21.34
CA TYR A 171 -11.90 -14.48 -20.10
C TYR A 171 -13.42 -14.39 -20.29
N ASP A 172 -14.02 -15.53 -20.62
CA ASP A 172 -15.46 -15.66 -20.62
C ASP A 172 -15.90 -15.83 -19.16
N GLU A 173 -16.69 -14.88 -18.64
CA GLU A 173 -17.41 -14.99 -17.36
C GLU A 173 -18.54 -16.05 -17.45
N GLU A 174 -18.29 -17.21 -18.06
CA GLU A 174 -19.29 -18.28 -18.27
C GLU A 174 -19.19 -19.45 -17.28
N ASP A 175 -18.30 -19.42 -16.31
CA ASP A 175 -18.21 -20.44 -15.25
C ASP A 175 -18.63 -19.88 -13.88
N GLU A 176 -19.89 -19.48 -13.73
CA GLU A 176 -20.65 -19.53 -12.45
C GLU A 176 -22.18 -19.43 -12.63
#